data_AF-A0A933LI40-F1
#
_entry.id   AF-A0A933LI40-F1
#
_cell.length_a   1.000
_cell.length_b   1.000
_cell.length_c   1.000
_cell.angle_alpha   90.00
_cell.angle_beta   90.00
_cell.angle_gamma   90.00
#
_symmetry.space_group_name_H-M   'P 1'
#
loop_
_entity.id
_entity.type
_entity.pdbx_description
1 polymer ?
#
loop_
_entity_poly.entity_id
_entity_poly.type
_entity_poly.pdbx_seq_one_letter_code
_entity_poly.pdbx_strand_id
1 'polypeptide(L)'
;MANFFDDNDDIQFLFDHLPLAEIAAVQEDGFTRNTGKGKEYAPVDAADAIDNYRRILRIVGDVAGNYVAPRAEQVDAEGNVLNEDGTVKLGESVARNIEVLAQAD
;
A
#
# COMPACT_ATOMS: atom_id res chain seq x y z
N MET A 1 13.94 11.14 5.59
CA MET A 1 13.22 9.88 5.77
C MET A 1 12.86 9.42 4.37
N ALA A 2 13.22 8.21 3.97
CA ALA A 2 13.06 7.78 2.58
C ALA A 2 11.59 7.47 2.29
N ASN A 3 11.03 7.92 1.17
CA ASN A 3 9.68 7.58 0.78
C ASN A 3 9.68 7.09 -0.66
N PHE A 4 9.49 5.78 -0.86
CA PHE A 4 9.62 5.17 -2.18
C PHE A 4 8.54 5.60 -3.19
N PHE A 5 7.50 6.32 -2.75
CA PHE A 5 6.54 6.97 -3.64
C PHE A 5 6.98 8.39 -3.98
N ASP A 6 7.21 9.25 -2.98
CA ASP A 6 7.56 10.67 -3.21
C ASP A 6 8.96 10.82 -3.84
N ASP A 7 9.90 9.91 -3.55
CA ASP A 7 11.29 9.93 -4.04
C ASP A 7 11.48 9.16 -5.37
N ASN A 8 10.38 8.85 -6.09
CA ASN A 8 10.42 8.12 -7.35
C ASN A 8 9.75 8.91 -8.48
N ASP A 9 10.56 9.58 -9.30
CA ASP A 9 10.10 10.43 -10.40
C ASP A 9 9.24 9.69 -11.44
N ASP A 10 9.52 8.41 -11.71
CA ASP A 10 8.75 7.61 -12.67
C ASP A 10 7.34 7.32 -12.15
N ILE A 11 7.21 7.02 -10.85
CA ILE A 11 5.90 6.80 -10.22
C ILE A 11 5.12 8.11 -10.14
N GLN A 12 5.77 9.22 -9.79
CA GLN A 12 5.12 10.54 -9.81
C GLN A 12 4.63 10.89 -11.22
N PHE A 13 5.48 10.67 -12.24
CA PHE A 13 5.11 10.88 -13.63
C PHE A 13 3.87 10.07 -14.02
N LEU A 14 3.85 8.76 -13.72
CA LEU A 14 2.69 7.93 -14.02
C LEU A 14 1.45 8.39 -13.27
N PHE A 15 1.56 8.71 -11.98
CA PHE A 15 0.44 9.16 -11.17
C PHE A 15 -0.20 10.43 -11.74
N ASP A 16 0.62 11.37 -12.23
CA ASP A 16 0.15 12.66 -12.75
C ASP A 16 -0.41 12.58 -14.19
N HIS A 17 -0.06 11.53 -14.96
CA HIS A 17 -0.45 11.40 -16.38
C HIS A 17 -1.45 10.28 -16.67
N LEU A 18 -1.69 9.37 -15.73
CA LEU A 18 -2.74 8.37 -15.85
C LEU A 18 -4.13 9.04 -15.78
N PRO A 19 -5.15 8.50 -16.47
CA PRO A 19 -6.52 9.00 -16.41
C PRO A 19 -7.19 8.56 -15.09
N LEU A 20 -6.61 8.93 -13.95
CA LEU A 20 -7.04 8.47 -12.63
C LEU A 20 -8.49 8.84 -12.32
N ALA A 21 -8.99 9.95 -12.86
CA ALA A 21 -10.39 10.34 -12.66
C ALA A 21 -11.36 9.36 -13.33
N GLU A 22 -11.06 8.90 -14.54
CA GLU A 22 -11.87 7.90 -15.25
C GLU A 22 -11.78 6.55 -14.56
N ILE A 23 -10.58 6.14 -14.15
CA ILE A 23 -10.35 4.90 -13.41
C ILE A 23 -11.11 4.92 -12.08
N ALA A 24 -11.01 6.00 -11.31
CA ALA A 24 -11.71 6.16 -10.04
C ALA A 24 -13.23 6.12 -10.23
N ALA A 25 -13.76 6.77 -11.27
CA ALA A 25 -15.19 6.73 -11.56
C ALA A 25 -15.68 5.30 -11.85
N VAL A 26 -14.90 4.49 -12.57
CA VAL A 26 -15.24 3.08 -12.81
C VAL A 26 -15.16 2.27 -11.51
N GLN A 27 -14.12 2.50 -10.71
CA GLN A 27 -13.86 1.71 -9.51
C GLN A 27 -14.82 1.99 -8.36
N GLU A 28 -15.32 3.21 -8.29
CA GLU A 28 -16.26 3.68 -7.26
C GLU A 28 -17.72 3.70 -7.76
N ASP A 29 -18.03 3.00 -8.87
CA ASP A 29 -19.36 2.91 -9.48
C ASP A 29 -20.03 4.30 -9.63
N GLY A 30 -19.28 5.22 -10.21
CA GLY A 30 -19.68 6.61 -10.42
C GLY A 30 -19.89 7.42 -9.14
N PHE A 31 -19.26 7.04 -8.02
CA PHE A 31 -19.40 7.67 -6.70
C PHE A 31 -20.83 7.65 -6.17
N THR A 32 -21.64 6.69 -6.62
CA THR A 32 -23.06 6.60 -6.24
C THR A 32 -23.28 5.88 -4.91
N ARG A 33 -22.21 5.35 -4.30
CA ARG A 33 -22.26 4.57 -3.07
C ARG A 33 -22.55 5.44 -1.84
N ASN A 34 -23.84 5.72 -1.64
CA ASN A 34 -24.36 6.56 -0.54
C ASN A 34 -25.06 5.74 0.57
N THR A 35 -25.11 4.41 0.43
CA THR A 35 -25.81 3.51 1.36
C THR A 35 -24.96 2.27 1.68
N GLY A 36 -25.28 1.59 2.79
CA GLY A 36 -24.56 0.41 3.25
C GLY A 36 -23.41 0.68 4.23
N LYS A 37 -22.73 -0.40 4.66
CA LYS A 37 -21.56 -0.32 5.53
C LYS A 37 -20.35 0.22 4.76
N GLY A 38 -19.57 1.11 5.39
CA GLY A 38 -18.37 1.71 4.80
C GLY A 38 -18.63 2.90 3.89
N LYS A 39 -19.87 3.42 3.82
CA LYS A 39 -20.21 4.62 3.05
C LYS A 39 -19.51 5.87 3.57
N GLU A 40 -19.15 5.87 4.84
CA GLU A 40 -18.41 6.94 5.52
C GLU A 40 -16.97 7.06 5.04
N TYR A 41 -16.44 6.02 4.40
CA TYR A 41 -15.10 5.98 3.80
C TYR A 41 -15.14 6.00 2.26
N ALA A 42 -16.34 6.05 1.66
CA ALA A 42 -16.47 6.09 0.21
C ALA A 42 -16.12 7.50 -0.28
N PRO A 43 -15.26 7.62 -1.32
CA PRO A 43 -14.93 8.92 -1.87
C PRO A 43 -16.15 9.58 -2.48
N VAL A 44 -16.28 10.89 -2.32
CA VAL A 44 -17.45 11.64 -2.81
C VAL A 44 -17.38 11.97 -4.30
N ASP A 45 -16.16 12.07 -4.84
CA ASP A 45 -15.88 12.34 -6.24
C ASP A 45 -14.46 11.86 -6.61
N ALA A 46 -14.09 12.06 -7.88
CA ALA A 46 -12.80 11.65 -8.39
C ALA A 46 -11.63 12.38 -7.72
N ALA A 47 -11.78 13.65 -7.33
CA ALA A 47 -10.71 14.41 -6.70
C ALA A 47 -10.41 13.86 -5.30
N ASP A 48 -11.46 13.54 -4.54
CA ASP A 48 -11.36 12.88 -3.23
C ASP A 48 -10.72 11.49 -3.35
N ALA A 49 -11.14 10.67 -4.32
CA ALA A 49 -10.51 9.37 -4.57
C ALA A 49 -9.01 9.49 -4.90
N ILE A 50 -8.63 10.43 -5.77
CA ILE A 50 -7.23 10.65 -6.16
C ILE A 50 -6.39 11.16 -4.97
N ASP A 51 -6.93 12.07 -4.15
CA ASP A 51 -6.25 12.52 -2.93
C ASP A 51 -6.03 11.35 -1.97
N ASN A 52 -7.04 10.50 -1.79
CA ASN A 52 -6.93 9.28 -0.98
C ASN A 52 -5.88 8.32 -1.54
N TYR A 53 -5.82 8.08 -2.85
CA TYR A 53 -4.77 7.27 -3.47
C TYR A 53 -3.38 7.83 -3.18
N ARG A 54 -3.19 9.15 -3.31
CA ARG A 54 -1.90 9.79 -3.02
C ARG A 54 -1.52 9.62 -1.55
N ARG A 55 -2.45 9.79 -0.62
CA ARG A 55 -2.19 9.59 0.83
C ARG A 55 -1.76 8.16 1.12
N ILE A 56 -2.50 7.17 0.62
CA ILE A 56 -2.19 5.74 0.81
C ILE A 56 -0.82 5.42 0.22
N LEU A 57 -0.52 5.87 -1.00
CA LEU A 57 0.77 5.63 -1.64
C LEU A 57 1.93 6.27 -0.88
N ARG A 58 1.74 7.45 -0.28
CA ARG A 58 2.75 8.06 0.60
C ARG A 58 3.00 7.23 1.85
N ILE A 59 1.96 6.71 2.51
CA ILE A 59 2.09 5.82 3.67
C ILE A 59 2.85 4.55 3.28
N VAL A 60 2.44 3.90 2.19
CA VAL A 60 3.12 2.70 1.67
C VAL A 60 4.57 2.99 1.30
N GLY A 61 4.84 4.14 0.68
CA GLY A 61 6.19 4.58 0.33
C GLY A 61 7.08 4.80 1.55
N ASP A 62 6.53 5.34 2.65
CA ASP A 62 7.24 5.52 3.92
C ASP A 62 7.54 4.17 4.61
N VAL A 63 6.54 3.28 4.66
CA VAL A 63 6.74 1.92 5.19
C VAL A 63 7.79 1.16 4.39
N ALA A 64 7.72 1.25 3.06
CA ALA A 64 8.69 0.62 2.17
C ALA A 64 10.12 1.16 2.42
N GLY A 65 10.28 2.49 2.47
CA GLY A 65 11.58 3.14 2.60
C GLY A 65 12.23 3.00 3.97
N ASN A 66 11.45 3.10 5.05
CA ASN A 66 12.01 3.19 6.41
C ASN A 66 11.87 1.91 7.24
N TYR A 67 11.00 0.98 6.85
CA TYR A 67 10.78 -0.26 7.61
C TYR A 67 11.14 -1.51 6.81
N VAL A 68 10.72 -1.59 5.54
CA VAL A 68 10.96 -2.79 4.73
C VAL A 68 12.37 -2.80 4.17
N ALA A 69 12.79 -1.73 3.47
CA ALA A 69 14.08 -1.67 2.79
C ALA A 69 15.29 -1.89 3.74
N PRO A 70 15.35 -1.30 4.95
CA PRO A 70 16.47 -1.56 5.87
C PRO A 70 16.57 -2.99 6.36
N ARG A 71 15.47 -3.77 6.30
CA ARG A 71 15.44 -5.19 6.69
C ARG A 71 15.63 -6.14 5.52
N ALA A 72 15.77 -5.65 4.28
CA ALA A 72 15.78 -6.49 3.08
C ALA A 72 16.90 -7.54 3.11
N GLU A 73 18.11 -7.15 3.49
CA GLU A 73 19.25 -8.08 3.62
C GLU A 73 18.99 -9.16 4.68
N GLN A 74 18.45 -8.76 5.84
CA GLN A 74 18.14 -9.68 6.92
C GLN A 74 17.03 -10.66 6.54
N VAL A 75 15.99 -10.19 5.84
CA VAL A 75 14.91 -11.03 5.31
C VAL A 75 15.46 -12.14 4.41
N ASP A 76 16.39 -11.80 3.52
CA ASP A 76 17.04 -12.78 2.63
C ASP A 76 17.89 -13.79 3.43
N ALA A 77 18.68 -13.31 4.38
CA ALA A 77 19.55 -14.15 5.20
C ALA A 77 18.80 -15.12 6.13
N GLU A 78 17.65 -14.69 6.69
CA GLU A 78 16.84 -15.51 7.60
C GLU A 78 16.10 -16.64 6.87
N GLY A 79 15.53 -16.36 5.69
CA GLY A 79 14.70 -17.30 4.95
C GLY A 79 13.45 -17.76 5.71
N ASN A 80 12.80 -18.80 5.18
CA ASN A 80 11.62 -19.42 5.77
C ASN A 80 11.92 -20.84 6.24
N VAL A 81 11.12 -21.36 7.17
CA VAL A 81 11.24 -22.74 7.67
C VAL A 81 10.05 -23.58 7.20
N LEU A 82 10.33 -24.73 6.58
CA LEU A 82 9.33 -25.76 6.30
C LEU A 82 9.17 -26.66 7.55
N ASN A 83 7.96 -26.72 8.09
CA ASN A 83 7.62 -27.52 9.25
C ASN A 83 7.32 -28.98 8.85
N GLU A 84 7.37 -29.90 9.83
CA GLU A 84 7.13 -31.34 9.61
C GLU A 84 5.70 -31.66 9.13
N ASP A 85 4.73 -30.81 9.48
CA ASP A 85 3.34 -30.92 9.05
C ASP A 85 3.08 -30.37 7.64
N GLY A 86 4.14 -29.89 6.96
CA GLY A 86 4.08 -29.30 5.62
C GLY A 86 3.73 -27.82 5.59
N THR A 87 3.53 -27.15 6.74
CA THR A 87 3.31 -25.70 6.79
C THR A 87 4.62 -24.93 6.72
N VAL A 88 4.55 -23.63 6.37
CA VAL A 88 5.73 -22.75 6.32
C VAL A 88 5.64 -21.73 7.45
N LYS A 89 6.71 -21.62 8.24
CA LYS A 89 6.92 -20.51 9.17
C LYS A 89 7.76 -19.44 8.49
N LEU A 90 7.22 -18.21 8.47
CA LEU A 90 7.93 -17.05 7.95
C LEU A 90 9.13 -16.70 8.83
N GLY A 91 10.20 -16.18 8.20
CA GLY A 91 11.29 -15.52 8.92
C GLY A 91 10.78 -14.38 9.81
N GLU A 92 11.46 -14.12 10.92
CA GLU A 92 11.01 -13.13 11.90
C GLU A 92 10.89 -11.74 11.30
N SER A 93 11.84 -11.37 10.44
CA SER A 93 11.86 -10.06 9.78
C SER A 93 10.72 -9.91 8.77
N VAL A 94 10.33 -10.98 8.08
CA VAL A 94 9.15 -10.99 7.20
C VAL A 94 7.88 -10.82 8.02
N ALA A 95 7.75 -11.55 9.13
CA ALA A 95 6.59 -11.42 10.01
C ALA A 95 6.45 -9.99 10.58
N ARG A 96 7.55 -9.36 11.00
CA ARG A 96 7.54 -7.96 11.45
C ARG A 96 7.17 -6.98 10.34
N ASN A 97 7.63 -7.19 9.11
CA ASN A 97 7.23 -6.34 7.98
C ASN A 97 5.72 -6.41 7.73
N ILE A 98 5.13 -7.60 7.82
CA ILE A 98 3.68 -7.80 7.70
C ILE A 98 2.94 -7.10 8.85
N GLU A 99 3.45 -7.18 10.09
CA GLU A 99 2.87 -6.49 11.24
C GLU A 99 2.86 -4.97 11.06
N VAL A 100 3.98 -4.38 10.60
CA VAL A 100 4.06 -2.94 10.32
C VAL A 100 3.07 -2.53 9.23
N LEU A 101 2.99 -3.31 8.14
CA LEU A 101 2.02 -3.06 7.07
C LEU A 101 0.56 -3.13 7.56
N ALA A 102 0.26 -4.02 8.51
CA ALA A 102 -1.08 -4.16 9.08
C ALA A 102 -1.46 -3.03 10.06
N GLN A 103 -0.48 -2.28 10.56
CA GLN A 103 -0.67 -1.17 11.50
C GLN A 103 -0.56 0.22 10.84
N ALA A 104 -0.33 0.27 9.53
CA ALA A 104 -0.20 1.52 8.81
C ALA A 104 -1.59 2.13 8.54
N ASP A 105 -1.84 3.30 9.13
CA ASP A 105 -3.06 4.11 8.97
C ASP A 105 -2.81 5.34 8.08
#